data_AF-A0A8J4DSW8-F1
#
_entry.id   AF-A0A8J4DSW8-F1
#
_cell.length_a   1.000
_cell.length_b   1.000
_cell.length_c   1.000
_cell.angle_alpha   90.00
_cell.angle_beta   90.00
_cell.angle_gamma   90.00
#
_symmetry.space_group_name_H-M   'P 1'
#
loop_
_entity.id
_entity.type
_entity.pdbx_description
1 polymer ?
#
loop_
_entity_poly.entity_id
_entity_poly.type
_entity_poly.pdbx_seq_one_letter_code
_entity_poly.pdbx_strand_id
1 'polypeptide(L)'
;MTAPPITGRELVVHLYAPLDGPHADAAYGELLQIWERCRTNLGTTEAVPGLAIDDRLPPTRRDLPGGKVDTEREIAAQRHPDRPHEVILRRHHDVLNLSVALGGDAPWDSSQRRWEDVLGPWSGALLGEDRVLCGHTEVPVADLGDELPHRDEHVYRWREGAVGPHGITVLEVARLPETRARRTLVALAPPGREDALSALVWSDGDAGIPPLARFLLHAARLRYELRVWEAAEAPAEDRLVLLHRVVEIAGDNLRLALPDDLLGADGPLVEDVRLAAWVTRRLEDDRFRRAHDPHPQKERPVPNPREVFVIHGRDDQARRAVWSLLQAIDLRPRDWEEAVGRTDNLSPFLGDVVAKAFEDIQAAVAILTPDDAVHLHPELHGDHEDEFEKRPSMQARPNVLFELGMALALHPTRTVIIEIGSLRPFADIGGRNVIRFDGTPARSLAAIRKISERLGNAGCAVNESGTDWLDTTRFTGLDAYKRHA
;
A
#
# COMPACT_ATOMS: atom_id res chain seq x y z
N MET A 1 -5.66 -13.64 53.09
CA MET A 1 -5.88 -13.21 51.69
C MET A 1 -5.08 -14.18 50.84
N THR A 2 -5.75 -14.95 49.99
CA THR A 2 -5.10 -15.77 48.96
C THR A 2 -4.33 -14.84 48.02
N ALA A 3 -3.15 -15.25 47.56
CA ALA A 3 -2.39 -14.48 46.57
C ALA A 3 -3.25 -14.27 45.32
N PRO A 4 -3.14 -13.11 44.63
CA PRO A 4 -3.84 -12.92 43.37
C PRO A 4 -3.38 -14.00 42.38
N PRO A 5 -4.30 -14.65 41.66
CA PRO A 5 -3.96 -15.77 40.78
C PRO A 5 -3.19 -15.33 39.53
N ILE A 6 -3.18 -14.02 39.22
CA ILE A 6 -2.35 -13.42 38.18
C ILE A 6 -1.41 -12.38 38.81
N THR A 7 -0.12 -12.46 38.48
CA THR A 7 0.95 -11.55 38.92
C THR A 7 1.75 -10.98 37.75
N GLY A 8 2.47 -9.88 37.98
CA GLY A 8 3.31 -9.26 36.95
C GLY A 8 2.50 -8.74 35.77
N ARG A 9 1.40 -8.05 36.06
CA ARG A 9 0.46 -7.55 35.05
C ARG A 9 1.08 -6.42 34.24
N GLU A 10 1.08 -6.59 32.92
CA GLU A 10 1.55 -5.58 31.96
C GLU A 10 0.57 -5.44 30.81
N LEU A 11 0.56 -4.27 30.17
CA LEU A 11 -0.14 -4.06 28.90
C LEU A 11 0.89 -3.77 27.82
N VAL A 12 0.90 -4.59 26.77
CA VAL A 12 1.64 -4.31 25.54
C VAL A 12 0.64 -3.97 24.46
N VAL A 13 0.88 -2.90 23.71
CA VAL A 13 0.06 -2.49 22.58
C VAL A 13 0.87 -2.51 21.30
N HIS A 14 0.25 -2.91 20.21
CA HIS A 14 0.78 -2.82 18.86
C HIS A 14 -0.22 -2.08 17.97
N LEU A 15 0.24 -1.02 17.31
CA LEU A 15 -0.49 -0.31 16.25
C LEU A 15 0.21 -0.53 14.92
N TYR A 16 -0.58 -0.61 13.85
CA TYR A 16 -0.05 -0.79 12.51
C TYR A 16 -0.55 0.31 11.58
N ALA A 17 0.37 0.99 10.90
CA ALA A 17 0.05 2.02 9.92
C ALA A 17 0.59 1.62 8.54
N PRO A 18 -0.18 1.80 7.46
CA PRO A 18 0.32 1.57 6.11
C PRO A 18 1.36 2.64 5.74
N LEU A 19 2.39 2.26 4.98
CA LEU A 19 3.36 3.20 4.39
C LEU A 19 2.98 3.64 2.99
N ASP A 20 1.99 3.00 2.38
CA ASP A 20 1.50 3.22 1.04
C ASP A 20 -0.04 3.31 0.99
N GLY A 21 -0.57 3.70 -0.17
CA GLY A 21 -2.01 3.89 -0.36
C GLY A 21 -2.57 5.21 0.23
N PRO A 22 -3.89 5.41 0.12
CA PRO A 22 -4.54 6.69 0.38
C PRO A 22 -4.52 7.12 1.85
N HIS A 23 -4.31 6.17 2.78
CA HIS A 23 -4.32 6.44 4.22
C HIS A 23 -2.93 6.63 4.82
N ALA A 24 -1.84 6.46 4.06
CA ALA A 24 -0.48 6.44 4.60
C ALA A 24 -0.07 7.75 5.32
N ASP A 25 -0.33 8.90 4.72
CA ASP A 25 0.03 10.20 5.32
C ASP A 25 -0.84 10.50 6.56
N ALA A 26 -2.13 10.15 6.51
CA ALA A 26 -3.05 10.32 7.64
C ALA A 26 -2.66 9.40 8.82
N ALA A 27 -2.34 8.13 8.53
CA ALA A 27 -1.93 7.15 9.53
C ALA A 27 -0.59 7.54 10.17
N TYR A 28 0.37 8.02 9.39
CA TYR A 28 1.63 8.52 9.95
C TYR A 28 1.43 9.76 10.83
N GLY A 29 0.56 10.69 10.41
CA GLY A 29 0.17 11.84 11.22
C GLY A 29 -0.47 11.45 12.56
N GLU A 30 -1.29 10.40 12.56
CA GLU A 30 -1.87 9.85 13.80
C GLU A 30 -0.80 9.21 14.69
N LEU A 31 0.15 8.45 14.13
CA LEU A 31 1.27 7.90 14.90
C LEU A 31 2.14 8.99 15.55
N LEU A 32 2.40 10.11 14.85
CA LEU A 32 3.11 11.26 15.43
C LEU A 32 2.38 11.84 16.64
N GLN A 33 1.06 11.96 16.57
CA GLN A 33 0.26 12.45 17.70
C GLN A 33 0.26 11.47 18.87
N ILE A 34 0.16 10.17 18.60
CA ILE A 34 0.22 9.12 19.61
C ILE A 34 1.60 9.11 20.28
N TRP A 35 2.67 9.22 19.50
CA TRP A 35 4.04 9.31 20.00
C TRP A 35 4.22 10.46 21.00
N GLU A 36 3.73 11.65 20.65
CA GLU A 36 3.79 12.82 21.53
C GLU A 36 2.90 12.64 22.78
N ARG A 37 1.71 12.05 22.63
CA ARG A 37 0.85 11.71 23.78
C ARG A 37 1.50 10.68 24.70
N CYS A 38 2.32 9.77 24.19
CA CYS A 38 3.15 8.91 25.04
C CYS A 38 4.14 9.75 25.87
N ARG A 39 4.80 10.74 25.27
CA ARG A 39 5.71 11.65 26.00
C ARG A 39 4.99 12.40 27.10
N THR A 40 3.84 13.00 26.80
CA THR A 40 3.12 13.88 27.74
C THR A 40 2.33 13.11 28.79
N ASN A 41 1.66 12.01 28.42
CA ASN A 41 0.74 11.31 29.31
C ASN A 41 1.39 10.11 30.01
N LEU A 42 2.35 9.45 29.35
CA LEU A 42 3.07 8.30 29.91
C LEU A 42 4.46 8.67 30.44
N GLY A 43 4.94 9.89 30.22
CA GLY A 43 6.24 10.37 30.71
C GLY A 43 7.45 9.75 30.00
N THR A 44 7.24 9.13 28.83
CA THR A 44 8.30 8.45 28.08
C THR A 44 9.17 9.46 27.33
N THR A 45 10.13 10.08 28.02
CA THR A 45 10.87 11.27 27.53
C THR A 45 12.36 11.04 27.30
N GLU A 46 12.88 9.87 27.68
CA GLU A 46 14.29 9.52 27.56
C GLU A 46 14.53 8.54 26.40
N ALA A 47 15.73 8.56 25.85
CA ALA A 47 16.20 7.54 24.92
C ALA A 47 16.32 6.17 25.61
N VAL A 48 16.15 5.09 24.86
CA VAL A 48 16.32 3.72 25.37
C VAL A 48 17.81 3.35 25.38
N PRO A 49 18.42 3.08 26.55
CA PRO A 49 19.84 2.74 26.65
C PRO A 49 20.19 1.51 25.83
N GLY A 50 21.35 1.54 25.16
CA GLY A 50 21.86 0.41 24.40
C GLY A 50 21.28 0.27 22.98
N LEU A 51 20.21 1.00 22.66
CA LEU A 51 19.69 1.06 21.29
C LEU A 51 20.30 2.26 20.56
N ALA A 52 20.95 2.01 19.42
CA ALA A 52 21.53 3.06 18.57
C ALA A 52 20.47 3.74 17.68
N ILE A 53 19.37 4.19 18.28
CA ILE A 53 18.20 4.77 17.61
C ILE A 53 17.76 6.08 18.27
N ASP A 54 17.12 6.95 17.49
CA ASP A 54 16.69 8.27 17.94
C ASP A 54 15.49 8.17 18.91
N ASP A 55 15.31 9.15 19.79
CA ASP A 55 14.13 9.29 20.67
C ASP A 55 13.03 10.18 20.07
N ARG A 56 13.23 10.62 18.82
CA ARG A 56 12.28 11.43 18.05
C ARG A 56 11.91 10.78 16.73
N LEU A 57 10.64 10.96 16.35
CA LEU A 57 10.16 10.57 15.03
C LEU A 57 10.52 11.63 13.98
N PRO A 58 10.81 11.20 12.74
CA PRO A 58 10.88 12.11 11.61
C PRO A 58 9.57 12.93 11.45
N PRO A 59 9.64 14.20 11.05
CA PRO A 59 8.46 15.07 11.04
C PRO A 59 7.46 14.72 9.94
N THR A 60 7.91 14.08 8.85
CA THR A 60 7.03 13.60 7.78
C THR A 60 7.36 12.18 7.37
N ARG A 61 6.38 11.48 6.80
CA ARG A 61 6.55 10.10 6.31
C ARG A 61 7.66 9.99 5.26
N ARG A 62 7.91 11.05 4.49
CA ARG A 62 8.96 11.10 3.45
C ARG A 62 10.37 11.12 4.03
N ASP A 63 10.51 11.56 5.27
CA ASP A 63 11.78 11.62 6.00
C ASP A 63 12.09 10.30 6.72
N LEU A 64 11.17 9.31 6.64
CA LEU A 64 11.44 7.99 7.18
C LEU A 64 12.65 7.37 6.49
N PRO A 65 13.58 6.76 7.25
CA PRO A 65 14.74 6.10 6.68
C PRO A 65 14.36 5.11 5.57
N GLY A 66 14.95 5.30 4.39
CA GLY A 66 14.89 4.31 3.31
C GLY A 66 15.58 3.01 3.72
N GLY A 67 15.27 1.92 3.02
CA GLY A 67 15.91 0.62 3.24
C GLY A 67 15.79 -0.25 2.00
N LYS A 68 16.59 -1.32 1.92
CA LYS A 68 16.33 -2.40 0.95
C LYS A 68 14.91 -2.92 1.19
N VAL A 69 14.24 -3.38 0.14
CA VAL A 69 12.82 -3.76 0.11
C VAL A 69 12.42 -4.87 1.12
N ASP A 70 13.38 -5.45 1.85
CA ASP A 70 13.19 -6.66 2.68
C ASP A 70 13.75 -6.59 4.12
N THR A 71 14.12 -5.42 4.66
CA THR A 71 14.70 -5.36 6.02
C THR A 71 13.78 -4.67 7.02
N GLU A 72 13.50 -5.37 8.12
CA GLU A 72 13.00 -4.74 9.35
C GLU A 72 13.97 -3.65 9.80
N ARG A 73 13.42 -2.55 10.32
CA ARG A 73 14.25 -1.43 10.77
C ARG A 73 13.59 -0.68 11.91
N GLU A 74 14.35 -0.42 12.94
CA GLU A 74 14.01 0.46 14.05
C GLU A 74 14.06 1.91 13.59
N ILE A 75 13.03 2.68 13.95
CA ILE A 75 12.92 4.10 13.56
C ILE A 75 13.25 4.99 14.74
N ALA A 76 12.58 4.79 15.87
CA ALA A 76 12.81 5.55 17.09
C ALA A 76 12.32 4.76 18.31
N ALA A 77 12.88 5.03 19.49
CA ALA A 77 12.38 4.51 20.76
C ALA A 77 12.48 5.54 21.89
N GLN A 78 11.51 5.53 22.80
CA GLN A 78 11.50 6.37 23.99
C GLN A 78 11.03 5.57 25.22
N ARG A 79 11.54 5.93 26.40
CA ARG A 79 11.20 5.29 27.69
C ARG A 79 10.92 6.29 28.78
N HIS A 80 10.22 5.84 29.81
CA HIS A 80 10.11 6.59 31.06
C HIS A 80 11.41 6.42 31.88
N PRO A 81 11.90 7.47 32.57
CA PRO A 81 13.10 7.38 33.42
C PRO A 81 13.01 6.30 34.50
N ASP A 82 11.94 6.36 35.30
CA ASP A 82 11.77 5.53 36.51
C ASP A 82 10.80 4.34 36.40
N ARG A 83 9.94 4.30 35.37
CA ARG A 83 8.91 3.27 35.20
C ARG A 83 9.26 2.39 34.01
N PRO A 84 8.84 1.11 34.01
CA PRO A 84 9.00 0.22 32.87
C PRO A 84 7.95 0.54 31.79
N HIS A 85 7.94 1.79 31.32
CA HIS A 85 7.17 2.19 30.16
C HIS A 85 8.12 2.46 29.01
N GLU A 86 7.87 1.84 27.87
CA GLU A 86 8.70 1.96 26.68
C GLU A 86 7.83 2.02 25.43
N VAL A 87 8.30 2.75 24.43
CA VAL A 87 7.63 2.95 23.16
C VAL A 87 8.67 2.81 22.06
N ILE A 88 8.34 2.07 21.01
CA ILE A 88 9.23 1.86 19.89
C ILE A 88 8.45 1.88 18.58
N LEU A 89 8.95 2.60 17.58
CA LEU A 89 8.43 2.57 16.23
C LEU A 89 9.39 1.80 15.33
N ARG A 90 8.84 0.84 14.57
CA ARG A 90 9.56 -0.03 13.66
C ARG A 90 8.92 -0.02 12.29
N ARG A 91 9.71 -0.33 11.27
CA ARG A 91 9.27 -0.58 9.91
C ARG A 91 9.42 -2.06 9.60
N HIS A 92 8.38 -2.63 9.00
CA HIS A 92 8.38 -3.99 8.45
C HIS A 92 7.73 -3.94 7.07
N HIS A 93 8.56 -4.06 6.02
CA HIS A 93 8.16 -3.86 4.62
C HIS A 93 7.43 -2.52 4.38
N ASP A 94 6.14 -2.59 4.09
CA ASP A 94 5.19 -1.52 3.79
C ASP A 94 4.31 -1.13 5.00
N VAL A 95 4.66 -1.60 6.21
CA VAL A 95 3.91 -1.31 7.43
C VAL A 95 4.83 -0.72 8.50
N LEU A 96 4.33 0.29 9.23
CA LEU A 96 4.92 0.74 10.48
C LEU A 96 4.25 0.03 11.66
N ASN A 97 5.06 -0.46 12.60
CA ASN A 97 4.61 -1.03 13.86
C ASN A 97 5.03 -0.11 15.02
N LEU A 98 4.07 0.56 15.65
CA LEU A 98 4.29 1.25 16.92
C LEU A 98 3.94 0.28 18.05
N SER A 99 4.89 -0.02 18.92
CA SER A 99 4.64 -0.80 20.12
C SER A 99 4.83 0.01 21.38
N VAL A 100 3.96 -0.21 22.38
CA VAL A 100 3.98 0.46 23.67
C VAL A 100 3.88 -0.59 24.77
N ALA A 101 4.86 -0.65 25.67
CA ALA A 101 4.81 -1.45 26.88
C ALA A 101 4.50 -0.57 28.09
N LEU A 102 3.49 -0.97 28.87
CA LEU A 102 3.12 -0.37 30.15
C LEU A 102 3.27 -1.43 31.26
N GLY A 103 4.47 -1.53 31.81
CA GLY A 103 4.77 -2.42 32.93
C GLY A 103 4.46 -1.82 34.30
N GLY A 104 4.88 -2.53 35.36
CA GLY A 104 4.80 -2.05 36.74
C GLY A 104 3.60 -2.58 37.54
N ASP A 105 3.06 -3.75 37.15
CA ASP A 105 2.06 -4.54 37.88
C ASP A 105 0.76 -3.79 38.24
N ALA A 106 0.43 -2.75 37.47
CA ALA A 106 -0.85 -2.08 37.61
C ALA A 106 -1.98 -3.00 37.12
N PRO A 107 -3.19 -2.93 37.71
CA PRO A 107 -4.35 -3.66 37.19
C PRO A 107 -4.56 -3.34 35.70
N TRP A 108 -4.85 -4.36 34.89
CA TRP A 108 -5.01 -4.22 33.44
C TRP A 108 -6.00 -3.12 33.05
N ASP A 109 -7.12 -2.99 33.77
CA ASP A 109 -8.10 -1.92 33.55
C ASP A 109 -7.52 -0.51 33.71
N SER A 110 -6.57 -0.32 34.63
CA SER A 110 -5.87 0.96 34.81
C SER A 110 -4.95 1.26 33.64
N SER A 111 -4.21 0.25 33.16
CA SER A 111 -3.32 0.39 32.02
C SER A 111 -4.10 0.61 30.72
N GLN A 112 -5.23 -0.09 30.53
CA GLN A 112 -6.11 0.08 29.37
C GLN A 112 -6.72 1.49 29.32
N ARG A 113 -7.22 2.02 30.46
CA ARG A 113 -7.71 3.41 30.51
C ARG A 113 -6.63 4.43 30.19
N ARG A 114 -5.43 4.25 30.75
CA ARG A 114 -4.28 5.11 30.43
C ARG A 114 -3.93 5.06 28.94
N TRP A 115 -4.00 3.88 28.34
CA TRP A 115 -3.77 3.73 26.91
C TRP A 115 -4.88 4.39 26.07
N GLU A 116 -6.14 4.33 26.49
CA GLU A 116 -7.24 5.02 25.80
C GLU A 116 -7.05 6.53 25.75
N ASP A 117 -6.55 7.13 26.84
CA ASP A 117 -6.20 8.55 26.89
C ASP A 117 -5.06 8.91 25.91
N VAL A 118 -4.13 7.97 25.67
CA VAL A 118 -3.01 8.15 24.72
C VAL A 118 -3.45 7.91 23.28
N LEU A 119 -4.26 6.89 23.03
CA LEU A 119 -4.74 6.57 21.69
C LEU A 119 -5.60 7.70 21.14
N GLY A 120 -6.52 8.22 21.94
CA GLY A 120 -7.49 9.23 21.51
C GLY A 120 -8.52 8.67 20.51
N PRO A 121 -9.24 9.54 19.78
CA PRO A 121 -10.25 9.11 18.80
C PRO A 121 -9.64 8.33 17.64
N TRP A 122 -10.22 7.18 17.32
CA TRP A 122 -9.77 6.33 16.22
C TRP A 122 -10.06 6.97 14.86
N SER A 123 -9.02 7.29 14.07
CA SER A 123 -9.20 7.98 12.78
C SER A 123 -9.72 7.07 11.66
N GLY A 124 -9.53 5.75 11.78
CA GLY A 124 -9.78 4.77 10.71
C GLY A 124 -8.63 4.62 9.70
N ALA A 125 -7.54 5.40 9.81
CA ALA A 125 -6.39 5.33 8.92
C ALA A 125 -5.41 4.20 9.27
N LEU A 126 -5.36 3.76 10.53
CA LEU A 126 -4.56 2.62 10.98
C LEU A 126 -5.13 1.29 10.47
N LEU A 127 -4.26 0.32 10.17
CA LEU A 127 -4.65 -1.03 9.77
C LEU A 127 -5.28 -1.79 10.95
N GLY A 128 -4.81 -1.53 12.17
CA GLY A 128 -5.39 -2.10 13.38
C GLY A 128 -4.61 -1.78 14.66
N GLU A 129 -5.18 -2.23 15.77
CA GLU A 129 -4.65 -2.18 17.12
C GLU A 129 -4.80 -3.55 17.78
N ASP A 130 -3.73 -4.05 18.39
CA ASP A 130 -3.77 -5.18 19.30
C ASP A 130 -3.29 -4.77 20.69
N ARG A 131 -4.11 -5.06 21.69
CA ARG A 131 -3.77 -4.95 23.11
C ARG A 131 -3.48 -6.35 23.63
N VAL A 132 -2.31 -6.57 24.19
CA VAL A 132 -1.90 -7.82 24.82
C VAL A 132 -1.75 -7.59 26.31
N LEU A 133 -2.65 -8.19 27.08
CA LEU A 133 -2.66 -8.16 28.53
C LEU A 133 -1.81 -9.32 29.04
N CYS A 134 -0.62 -9.00 29.51
CA CYS A 134 0.40 -9.98 29.91
C CYS A 134 0.36 -10.21 31.41
N GLY A 135 0.69 -11.43 31.84
CA GLY A 135 0.87 -11.77 33.25
C GLY A 135 1.30 -13.21 33.47
N HIS A 136 1.43 -13.59 34.74
CA HIS A 136 1.86 -14.92 35.16
C HIS A 136 0.82 -15.59 36.05
N THR A 137 0.61 -16.89 35.87
CA THR A 137 -0.36 -17.67 36.66
C THR A 137 0.15 -19.07 36.94
N GLU A 138 -0.02 -19.54 38.18
CA GLU A 138 0.15 -20.95 38.55
C GLU A 138 -1.11 -21.79 38.28
N VAL A 139 -2.24 -21.10 38.13
CA VAL A 139 -3.57 -21.69 37.97
C VAL A 139 -3.88 -21.82 36.47
N PRO A 140 -4.46 -22.96 36.02
CA PRO A 140 -4.93 -23.09 34.65
C PRO A 140 -5.87 -21.94 34.26
N VAL A 141 -5.73 -21.44 33.04
CA VAL A 141 -6.51 -20.31 32.55
C VAL A 141 -8.02 -20.51 32.66
N ALA A 142 -8.49 -21.77 32.50
CA ALA A 142 -9.89 -22.14 32.65
C ALA A 142 -10.47 -21.85 34.06
N ASP A 143 -9.61 -21.80 35.08
CA ASP A 143 -10.00 -21.60 36.47
C ASP A 143 -9.87 -20.14 36.94
N LEU A 144 -9.37 -19.23 36.09
CA LEU A 144 -9.15 -17.82 36.45
C LEU A 144 -10.43 -17.01 36.63
N GLY A 145 -11.55 -17.46 36.06
CA GLY A 145 -12.88 -16.90 36.33
C GLY A 145 -12.96 -15.38 36.14
N ASP A 146 -13.19 -14.64 37.24
CA ASP A 146 -13.38 -13.19 37.28
C ASP A 146 -12.09 -12.35 37.16
N GLU A 147 -10.93 -13.01 37.10
CA GLU A 147 -9.62 -12.33 36.97
C GLU A 147 -9.29 -11.96 35.52
N LEU A 148 -10.02 -12.53 34.56
CA LEU A 148 -9.91 -12.17 33.15
C LEU A 148 -10.84 -10.98 32.84
N PRO A 149 -10.40 -10.01 32.03
CA PRO A 149 -11.20 -8.83 31.68
C PRO A 149 -12.41 -9.21 30.81
N HIS A 150 -13.51 -8.45 30.98
CA HIS A 150 -14.77 -8.53 30.24
C HIS A 150 -15.54 -9.88 30.29
N ARG A 151 -16.56 -9.95 31.15
CA ARG A 151 -17.68 -10.89 31.05
C ARG A 151 -18.82 -10.27 30.25
N ASP A 152 -18.92 -10.56 28.95
CA ASP A 152 -20.16 -10.30 28.22
C ASP A 152 -21.01 -11.58 28.19
N GLU A 153 -22.21 -11.54 28.76
CA GLU A 153 -23.09 -12.71 29.03
C GLU A 153 -23.52 -13.47 27.76
N HIS A 154 -23.25 -12.93 26.56
CA HIS A 154 -23.67 -13.51 25.28
C HIS A 154 -22.53 -14.10 24.45
N VAL A 155 -21.28 -14.10 24.95
CA VAL A 155 -20.09 -14.44 24.16
C VAL A 155 -19.48 -15.80 24.53
N TYR A 156 -19.95 -16.46 25.59
CA TYR A 156 -19.31 -17.68 26.09
C TYR A 156 -19.70 -18.96 25.33
N ARG A 157 -18.85 -19.31 24.36
CA ARG A 157 -18.20 -20.63 24.36
C ARG A 157 -16.71 -20.41 24.30
N TRP A 158 -16.09 -20.32 25.48
CA TRP A 158 -14.68 -20.59 25.65
C TRP A 158 -14.35 -21.88 24.91
N ARG A 159 -13.49 -21.78 23.91
CA ARG A 159 -12.80 -22.96 23.39
C ARG A 159 -11.45 -22.95 24.09
N GLU A 160 -11.26 -23.90 25.01
CA GLU A 160 -9.94 -24.24 25.53
C GLU A 160 -9.00 -24.43 24.33
N GLY A 161 -8.00 -23.57 24.17
CA GLY A 161 -7.21 -23.57 22.95
C GLY A 161 -5.93 -22.77 23.05
N ALA A 162 -4.83 -23.52 22.87
CA ALA A 162 -3.43 -23.14 22.65
C ALA A 162 -2.55 -22.98 23.91
N VAL A 163 -1.98 -24.10 24.35
CA VAL A 163 -0.72 -24.10 25.11
C VAL A 163 0.39 -24.04 24.08
N GLY A 164 1.04 -22.89 23.99
CA GLY A 164 2.23 -22.75 23.18
C GLY A 164 3.46 -23.41 23.77
N PRO A 165 4.60 -23.37 23.04
CA PRO A 165 5.88 -23.82 23.53
C PRO A 165 6.11 -23.24 24.92
N HIS A 166 6.51 -24.11 25.84
CA HIS A 166 6.89 -23.72 27.21
C HIS A 166 5.76 -23.21 28.11
N GLY A 167 4.49 -23.51 27.79
CA GLY A 167 3.37 -23.30 28.71
C GLY A 167 2.69 -21.94 28.61
N ILE A 168 3.01 -21.13 27.60
CA ILE A 168 2.38 -19.82 27.39
C ILE A 168 1.00 -20.01 26.74
N THR A 169 -0.04 -19.37 27.27
CA THR A 169 -1.40 -19.38 26.71
C THR A 169 -1.75 -17.99 26.18
N VAL A 170 -2.27 -17.94 24.95
CA VAL A 170 -2.77 -16.71 24.32
C VAL A 170 -4.25 -16.88 23.99
N LEU A 171 -5.07 -15.95 24.47
CA LEU A 171 -6.53 -15.96 24.30
C LEU A 171 -7.05 -14.59 23.89
N GLU A 172 -8.19 -14.55 23.20
CA GLU A 172 -8.86 -13.31 22.79
C GLU A 172 -10.10 -13.08 23.64
N VAL A 173 -10.24 -11.87 24.19
CA VAL A 173 -11.24 -11.54 25.22
C VAL A 173 -12.66 -11.37 24.65
N ALA A 174 -12.79 -11.13 23.35
CA ALA A 174 -14.09 -10.89 22.72
C ALA A 174 -14.20 -11.55 21.34
N ARG A 175 -15.36 -12.14 21.05
CA ARG A 175 -15.71 -12.61 19.71
C ARG A 175 -16.27 -11.46 18.88
N LEU A 176 -15.36 -10.70 18.28
CA LEU A 176 -15.68 -9.62 17.37
C LEU A 176 -15.75 -10.14 15.91
N PRO A 177 -16.36 -9.39 14.97
CA PRO A 177 -16.38 -9.77 13.56
C PRO A 177 -14.99 -10.03 13.00
N GLU A 178 -14.88 -10.81 11.92
CA GLU A 178 -13.58 -11.08 11.29
C GLU A 178 -12.91 -9.81 10.77
N THR A 179 -13.70 -8.77 10.45
CA THR A 179 -13.22 -7.46 10.00
C THR A 179 -12.81 -6.50 11.12
N ARG A 180 -12.79 -6.94 12.39
CA ARG A 180 -12.40 -6.10 13.53
C ARG A 180 -11.04 -5.42 13.33
N ALA A 181 -10.97 -4.12 13.66
CA ALA A 181 -9.72 -3.36 13.60
C ALA A 181 -8.98 -3.34 14.95
N ARG A 182 -9.65 -3.71 16.04
CA ARG A 182 -9.11 -3.64 17.41
C ARG A 182 -9.30 -4.98 18.09
N ARG A 183 -8.24 -5.51 18.71
CA ARG A 183 -8.27 -6.77 19.44
C ARG A 183 -7.71 -6.58 20.85
N THR A 184 -8.25 -7.35 21.78
CA THR A 184 -7.70 -7.48 23.13
C THR A 184 -7.43 -8.95 23.39
N LEU A 185 -6.16 -9.26 23.55
CA LEU A 185 -5.61 -10.57 23.82
C LEU A 185 -5.12 -10.60 25.27
N VAL A 186 -5.12 -11.78 25.87
CA VAL A 186 -4.46 -12.05 27.16
C VAL A 186 -3.38 -13.10 26.89
N ALA A 187 -2.16 -12.84 27.35
CA ALA A 187 -1.02 -13.73 27.23
C ALA A 187 -0.50 -14.08 28.63
N LEU A 188 -0.59 -15.35 29.01
CA LEU A 188 -0.25 -15.82 30.34
C LEU A 188 0.83 -16.88 30.29
N ALA A 189 1.83 -16.78 31.16
CA ALA A 189 2.89 -17.76 31.31
C ALA A 189 2.92 -18.35 32.73
N PRO A 190 3.42 -19.58 32.93
CA PRO A 190 3.71 -20.08 34.26
C PRO A 190 4.87 -19.28 34.89
N PRO A 191 4.98 -19.22 36.23
CA PRO A 191 6.12 -18.57 36.89
C PRO A 191 7.46 -19.15 36.43
N GLY A 192 8.49 -18.31 36.35
CA GLY A 192 9.82 -18.71 35.85
C GLY A 192 9.95 -18.71 34.32
N ARG A 193 8.94 -18.17 33.61
CA ARG A 193 8.92 -18.00 32.15
C ARG A 193 8.73 -16.55 31.72
N GLU A 194 9.09 -15.60 32.58
CA GLU A 194 8.97 -14.16 32.37
C GLU A 194 9.69 -13.73 31.10
N ASP A 195 10.95 -14.14 30.92
CA ASP A 195 11.77 -13.79 29.76
C ASP A 195 11.17 -14.36 28.45
N ALA A 196 10.57 -15.54 28.51
CA ALA A 196 9.97 -16.17 27.34
C ALA A 196 8.66 -15.48 26.94
N LEU A 197 7.86 -15.05 27.92
CA LEU A 197 6.67 -14.24 27.65
C LEU A 197 7.07 -12.88 27.08
N SER A 198 8.05 -12.20 27.69
CA SER A 198 8.58 -10.93 27.19
C SER A 198 9.12 -11.05 25.77
N ALA A 199 9.95 -12.07 25.48
CA ALA A 199 10.48 -12.30 24.14
C ALA A 199 9.39 -12.51 23.09
N LEU A 200 8.27 -13.15 23.48
CA LEU A 200 7.15 -13.40 22.58
C LEU A 200 6.35 -12.12 22.27
N VAL A 201 6.10 -11.27 23.27
CA VAL A 201 5.13 -10.15 23.17
C VAL A 201 5.78 -8.77 23.07
N TRP A 202 7.00 -8.59 23.56
CA TRP A 202 7.66 -7.29 23.67
C TRP A 202 9.07 -7.27 23.08
N SER A 203 10.02 -7.95 23.73
CA SER A 203 11.44 -7.95 23.38
C SER A 203 12.19 -9.05 24.14
N ASP A 204 13.21 -9.61 23.49
CA ASP A 204 14.23 -10.51 24.04
C ASP A 204 15.55 -9.78 24.39
N GLY A 205 15.52 -8.44 24.39
CA GLY A 205 16.69 -7.56 24.50
C GLY A 205 17.09 -6.92 23.18
N ASP A 206 16.56 -7.38 22.05
CA ASP A 206 16.66 -6.72 20.75
C ASP A 206 15.48 -5.75 20.51
N ALA A 207 15.70 -4.78 19.62
CA ALA A 207 14.70 -3.84 19.19
C ALA A 207 13.83 -4.36 18.03
N GLY A 208 14.12 -5.53 17.47
CA GLY A 208 13.31 -6.17 16.42
C GLY A 208 11.84 -6.38 16.82
N ILE A 209 10.97 -6.60 15.83
CA ILE A 209 9.54 -6.84 16.10
C ILE A 209 9.39 -8.21 16.78
N PRO A 210 8.74 -8.29 17.96
CA PRO A 210 8.58 -9.56 18.67
C PRO A 210 7.65 -10.50 17.88
N PRO A 211 7.81 -11.84 18.01
CA PRO A 211 7.12 -12.81 17.18
C PRO A 211 5.59 -12.66 17.18
N LEU A 212 4.97 -12.42 18.35
CA LEU A 212 3.52 -12.22 18.41
C LEU A 212 3.10 -10.91 17.72
N ALA A 213 3.84 -9.82 17.86
CA ALA A 213 3.52 -8.58 17.16
C ALA A 213 3.65 -8.72 15.64
N ARG A 214 4.65 -9.48 15.15
CA ARG A 214 4.81 -9.78 13.71
C ARG A 214 3.63 -10.60 13.19
N PHE A 215 3.21 -11.61 13.93
CA PHE A 215 2.01 -12.39 13.62
C PHE A 215 0.77 -11.50 13.53
N LEU A 216 0.55 -10.70 14.57
CA LEU A 216 -0.62 -9.84 14.69
C LEU A 216 -0.64 -8.72 13.63
N LEU A 217 0.52 -8.22 13.20
CA LEU A 217 0.65 -7.31 12.06
C LEU A 217 0.06 -7.91 10.79
N HIS A 218 0.43 -9.15 10.44
CA HIS A 218 -0.10 -9.82 9.26
C HIS A 218 -1.60 -10.12 9.40
N ALA A 219 -2.06 -10.44 10.61
CA ALA A 219 -3.47 -10.62 10.91
C ALA A 219 -4.27 -9.30 10.75
N ALA A 220 -3.73 -8.18 11.21
CA ALA A 220 -4.33 -6.86 11.04
C ALA A 220 -4.41 -6.45 9.56
N ARG A 221 -3.34 -6.72 8.79
CA ARG A 221 -3.32 -6.49 7.34
C ARG A 221 -4.38 -7.33 6.63
N LEU A 222 -4.47 -8.63 6.92
CA LEU A 222 -5.50 -9.52 6.35
C LEU A 222 -6.91 -8.98 6.61
N ARG A 223 -7.19 -8.52 7.82
CA ARG A 223 -8.50 -7.96 8.19
C ARG A 223 -8.78 -6.62 7.53
N TYR A 224 -7.76 -5.79 7.35
CA TYR A 224 -7.88 -4.55 6.58
C TYR A 224 -8.26 -4.84 5.13
N GLU A 225 -7.57 -5.78 4.48
CA GLU A 225 -7.90 -6.20 3.12
C GLU A 225 -9.32 -6.77 3.01
N LEU A 226 -9.75 -7.54 4.02
CA LEU A 226 -11.13 -8.03 4.10
C LEU A 226 -12.15 -6.89 4.21
N ARG A 227 -11.89 -5.86 5.04
CA ARG A 227 -12.75 -4.66 5.13
C ARG A 227 -12.84 -3.93 3.79
N VAL A 228 -11.70 -3.71 3.14
CA VAL A 228 -11.62 -3.04 1.84
C VAL A 228 -12.37 -3.83 0.77
N TRP A 229 -12.30 -5.15 0.83
CA TRP A 229 -13.01 -6.03 -0.10
C TRP A 229 -14.53 -6.07 0.16
N GLU A 230 -14.96 -6.21 1.41
CA GLU A 230 -16.39 -6.21 1.76
C GLU A 230 -17.07 -4.87 1.48
N ALA A 231 -16.33 -3.76 1.58
CA ALA A 231 -16.82 -2.43 1.23
C ALA A 231 -16.92 -2.19 -0.29
N ALA A 232 -16.30 -3.04 -1.12
CA ALA A 232 -16.31 -2.88 -2.57
C ALA A 232 -17.55 -3.52 -3.20
N GLU A 233 -18.45 -2.71 -3.78
CA GLU A 233 -19.70 -3.19 -4.41
C GLU A 233 -19.46 -4.16 -5.58
N ALA A 234 -18.33 -4.05 -6.29
CA ALA A 234 -17.89 -5.00 -7.31
C ALA A 234 -16.40 -4.77 -7.65
N PRO A 235 -15.43 -5.38 -6.95
CA PRO A 235 -14.02 -5.19 -7.26
C PRO A 235 -13.69 -5.69 -8.67
N ALA A 236 -12.89 -4.95 -9.44
CA ALA A 236 -12.40 -5.39 -10.76
C ALA A 236 -11.61 -6.71 -10.67
N GLU A 237 -11.53 -7.47 -11.76
CA GLU A 237 -10.82 -8.75 -11.79
C GLU A 237 -9.35 -8.62 -11.39
N ASP A 238 -8.65 -7.60 -11.89
CA ASP A 238 -7.25 -7.33 -11.52
C ASP A 238 -7.08 -7.07 -10.02
N ARG A 239 -8.09 -6.42 -9.39
CA ARG A 239 -8.11 -6.19 -7.94
C ARG A 239 -8.31 -7.49 -7.16
N LEU A 240 -9.11 -8.44 -7.67
CA LEU A 240 -9.25 -9.77 -7.06
C LEU A 240 -7.98 -10.60 -7.17
N VAL A 241 -7.26 -10.50 -8.30
CA VAL A 241 -5.98 -11.19 -8.49
C VAL A 241 -4.93 -10.64 -7.52
N LEU A 242 -4.83 -9.30 -7.41
CA LEU A 242 -3.93 -8.66 -6.46
C LEU A 242 -4.28 -9.04 -5.01
N LEU A 243 -5.57 -8.94 -4.65
CA LEU A 243 -6.06 -9.28 -3.32
C LEU A 243 -5.79 -10.75 -2.96
N HIS A 244 -6.01 -11.68 -3.88
CA HIS A 244 -5.71 -13.10 -3.69
C HIS A 244 -4.22 -13.29 -3.35
N ARG A 245 -3.33 -12.63 -4.10
CA ARG A 245 -1.89 -12.70 -3.84
C ARG A 245 -1.48 -12.09 -2.50
N VAL A 246 -2.06 -10.96 -2.12
CA VAL A 246 -1.80 -10.31 -0.82
C VAL A 246 -2.24 -11.19 0.34
N VAL A 247 -3.43 -11.80 0.24
CA VAL A 247 -3.97 -12.71 1.27
C VAL A 247 -3.14 -13.99 1.37
N GLU A 248 -2.68 -14.55 0.25
CA GLU A 248 -1.79 -15.72 0.22
C GLU A 248 -0.47 -15.42 0.96
N ILE A 249 0.19 -14.31 0.63
CA ILE A 249 1.43 -13.88 1.29
C ILE A 249 1.20 -13.64 2.79
N ALA A 250 0.10 -12.97 3.16
CA ALA A 250 -0.23 -12.75 4.57
C ALA A 250 -0.45 -14.08 5.31
N GLY A 251 -1.12 -15.06 4.68
CA GLY A 251 -1.32 -16.39 5.23
C GLY A 251 -0.02 -17.17 5.47
N ASP A 252 0.93 -17.07 4.54
CA ASP A 252 2.24 -17.70 4.69
C ASP A 252 3.08 -17.02 5.78
N ASN A 253 3.07 -15.69 5.81
CA ASN A 253 3.77 -14.94 6.84
C ASN A 253 3.21 -15.18 8.25
N LEU A 254 1.89 -15.37 8.40
CA LEU A 254 1.28 -15.77 9.67
C LEU A 254 1.86 -17.11 10.18
N ARG A 255 2.05 -18.10 9.29
CA ARG A 255 2.63 -19.40 9.68
C ARG A 255 4.13 -19.31 9.99
N LEU A 256 4.86 -18.41 9.33
CA LEU A 256 6.28 -18.21 9.57
C LEU A 256 6.58 -17.40 10.84
N ALA A 257 5.65 -16.55 11.28
CA ALA A 257 5.87 -15.65 12.41
C ALA A 257 5.91 -16.37 13.77
N LEU A 258 5.17 -17.48 13.92
CA LEU A 258 5.07 -18.23 15.17
C LEU A 258 5.34 -19.73 14.93
N PRO A 259 5.93 -20.44 15.90
CA PRO A 259 6.12 -21.88 15.78
C PRO A 259 4.77 -22.62 15.85
N ASP A 260 4.69 -23.79 15.19
CA ASP A 260 3.45 -24.58 15.03
C ASP A 260 2.79 -24.96 16.36
N ASP A 261 3.58 -25.16 17.42
CA ASP A 261 3.09 -25.47 18.75
C ASP A 261 2.39 -24.28 19.42
N LEU A 262 2.79 -23.04 19.13
CA LEU A 262 2.10 -21.83 19.63
C LEU A 262 0.79 -21.57 18.91
N LEU A 263 0.76 -21.83 17.60
CA LEU A 263 -0.47 -21.76 16.81
C LEU A 263 -1.48 -22.79 17.32
N GLY A 264 -1.01 -24.00 17.62
CA GLY A 264 -1.83 -25.08 18.14
C GLY A 264 -2.91 -25.55 17.17
N ALA A 265 -3.78 -26.44 17.65
CA ALA A 265 -4.89 -26.97 16.85
C ALA A 265 -6.18 -26.13 16.96
N ASP A 266 -6.31 -25.30 17.98
CA ASP A 266 -7.47 -24.41 18.18
C ASP A 266 -7.05 -23.18 18.98
N GLY A 267 -7.75 -22.06 18.78
CA GLY A 267 -7.43 -20.78 19.43
C GLY A 267 -7.40 -19.59 18.47
N PRO A 268 -7.26 -18.36 19.00
CA PRO A 268 -7.40 -17.13 18.22
C PRO A 268 -6.30 -16.94 17.17
N LEU A 269 -5.12 -17.55 17.37
CA LEU A 269 -4.01 -17.45 16.43
C LEU A 269 -4.21 -18.38 15.22
N VAL A 270 -4.51 -19.66 15.44
CA VAL A 270 -4.81 -20.57 14.31
C VAL A 270 -6.09 -20.17 13.56
N GLU A 271 -7.03 -19.48 14.22
CA GLU A 271 -8.18 -18.85 13.55
C GLU A 271 -7.76 -17.81 12.50
N ASP A 272 -6.71 -17.02 12.74
CA ASP A 272 -6.18 -16.08 11.74
C ASP A 272 -5.62 -16.82 10.50
N VAL A 273 -4.92 -17.92 10.72
CA VAL A 273 -4.41 -18.79 9.64
C VAL A 273 -5.56 -19.44 8.87
N ARG A 274 -6.61 -19.88 9.56
CA ARG A 274 -7.83 -20.45 8.95
C ARG A 274 -8.60 -19.39 8.17
N LEU A 275 -8.68 -18.16 8.68
CA LEU A 275 -9.30 -17.04 8.02
C LEU A 275 -8.59 -16.74 6.70
N ALA A 276 -7.24 -16.65 6.70
CA ALA A 276 -6.47 -16.46 5.48
C ALA A 276 -6.80 -17.55 4.44
N ALA A 277 -6.74 -18.82 4.83
CA ALA A 277 -7.05 -19.94 3.96
C ALA A 277 -8.52 -19.96 3.46
N TRP A 278 -9.46 -19.47 4.28
CA TRP A 278 -10.86 -19.31 3.86
C TRP A 278 -11.01 -18.17 2.84
N VAL A 279 -10.39 -17.01 3.08
CA VAL A 279 -10.45 -15.86 2.16
C VAL A 279 -9.80 -16.22 0.82
N THR A 280 -8.64 -16.88 0.81
CA THR A 280 -8.00 -17.36 -0.43
C THR A 280 -8.95 -18.22 -1.26
N ARG A 281 -9.56 -19.25 -0.64
CA ARG A 281 -10.54 -20.11 -1.33
C ARG A 281 -11.76 -19.36 -1.82
N ARG A 282 -12.27 -18.41 -1.03
CA ARG A 282 -13.42 -17.60 -1.43
C ARG A 282 -13.10 -16.69 -2.61
N LEU A 283 -11.91 -16.10 -2.67
CA LEU A 283 -11.46 -15.31 -3.81
C LEU A 283 -11.27 -16.18 -5.06
N GLU A 284 -10.80 -17.42 -4.90
CA GLU A 284 -10.73 -18.41 -5.99
C GLU A 284 -12.12 -18.78 -6.49
N ASP A 285 -13.06 -19.06 -5.59
CA ASP A 285 -14.45 -19.36 -5.93
C ASP A 285 -15.12 -18.17 -6.65
N ASP A 286 -14.91 -16.94 -6.17
CA ASP A 286 -15.49 -15.76 -6.80
C ASP A 286 -14.86 -15.48 -8.17
N ARG A 287 -13.56 -15.72 -8.34
CA ARG A 287 -12.90 -15.68 -9.66
C ARG A 287 -13.44 -16.77 -10.58
N PHE A 288 -13.60 -17.99 -10.08
CA PHE A 288 -14.13 -19.13 -10.85
C PHE A 288 -15.58 -18.87 -11.27
N ARG A 289 -16.44 -18.40 -10.35
CA ARG A 289 -17.82 -18.00 -10.64
C ARG A 289 -17.86 -16.90 -11.68
N ARG A 290 -17.04 -15.85 -11.56
CA ARG A 290 -17.01 -14.78 -12.57
C ARG A 290 -16.53 -15.25 -13.94
N ALA A 291 -15.65 -16.25 -13.99
CA ALA A 291 -15.22 -16.87 -15.25
C ALA A 291 -16.28 -17.80 -15.86
N HIS A 292 -17.23 -18.34 -15.07
CA HIS A 292 -18.15 -19.41 -15.49
C HIS A 292 -19.65 -19.08 -15.40
N ASP A 293 -20.05 -17.96 -14.78
CA ASP A 293 -21.46 -17.57 -14.62
C ASP A 293 -21.89 -16.64 -15.78
N PRO A 294 -22.83 -17.04 -16.66
CA PRO A 294 -23.17 -16.32 -17.88
C PRO A 294 -24.27 -15.25 -17.68
N HIS A 295 -24.38 -14.62 -16.49
CA HIS A 295 -25.30 -13.49 -16.27
C HIS A 295 -24.63 -12.14 -16.50
N PRO A 296 -25.37 -11.15 -17.04
CA PRO A 296 -24.78 -10.04 -17.76
C PRO A 296 -23.90 -9.26 -16.79
N GLN A 297 -22.61 -9.18 -17.13
CA GLN A 297 -21.84 -8.01 -16.77
C GLN A 297 -22.78 -6.81 -16.97
N LYS A 298 -22.90 -5.89 -15.99
CA LYS A 298 -23.22 -4.50 -16.36
C LYS A 298 -22.31 -4.26 -17.55
N GLU A 299 -22.88 -4.17 -18.77
CA GLU A 299 -22.09 -4.19 -20.00
C GLU A 299 -20.97 -3.19 -19.74
N ARG A 300 -19.74 -3.68 -19.57
CA ARG A 300 -18.60 -2.78 -19.59
C ARG A 300 -18.79 -2.10 -20.94
N PRO A 301 -19.04 -0.79 -20.99
CA PRO A 301 -19.34 -0.13 -22.24
C PRO A 301 -18.26 -0.59 -23.21
N VAL A 302 -18.67 -1.25 -24.30
CA VAL A 302 -17.70 -1.71 -25.28
C VAL A 302 -16.98 -0.44 -25.70
N PRO A 303 -15.66 -0.32 -25.45
CA PRO A 303 -14.95 0.92 -25.70
C PRO A 303 -15.20 1.29 -27.14
N ASN A 304 -15.55 2.54 -27.40
CA ASN A 304 -15.84 2.95 -28.75
C ASN A 304 -14.54 2.77 -29.56
N PRO A 305 -14.48 1.87 -30.56
CA PRO A 305 -13.24 1.54 -31.24
C PRO A 305 -12.66 2.73 -32.01
N ARG A 306 -13.41 3.83 -32.13
CA ARG A 306 -12.95 5.07 -32.73
C ARG A 306 -12.42 6.07 -31.71
N GLU A 307 -12.74 5.98 -30.43
CA GLU A 307 -12.28 6.95 -29.43
C GLU A 307 -10.87 6.59 -28.93
N VAL A 308 -10.00 7.60 -28.91
CA VAL A 308 -8.60 7.47 -28.48
C VAL A 308 -8.27 8.62 -27.53
N PHE A 309 -7.66 8.30 -26.40
CA PHE A 309 -7.23 9.29 -25.43
C PHE A 309 -5.86 9.83 -25.81
N VAL A 310 -5.69 11.16 -25.86
CA VAL A 310 -4.44 11.81 -26.24
C VAL A 310 -3.81 12.50 -25.05
N ILE A 311 -2.68 11.96 -24.58
CA ILE A 311 -1.84 12.53 -23.53
C ILE A 311 -0.83 13.46 -24.20
N HIS A 312 -0.80 14.75 -23.83
CA HIS A 312 0.11 15.71 -24.44
C HIS A 312 0.51 16.84 -23.49
N GLY A 313 1.66 17.44 -23.80
CA GLY A 313 2.18 18.61 -23.09
C GLY A 313 1.60 19.93 -23.60
N ARG A 314 2.40 20.99 -23.47
CA ARG A 314 2.04 22.34 -23.93
C ARG A 314 2.36 22.60 -25.40
N ASP A 315 3.06 21.69 -26.07
CA ASP A 315 3.31 21.79 -27.51
C ASP A 315 2.05 21.56 -28.36
N ASP A 316 1.38 22.66 -28.66
CA ASP A 316 0.15 22.67 -29.44
C ASP A 316 0.36 22.35 -30.94
N GLN A 317 1.56 22.58 -31.50
CA GLN A 317 1.86 22.19 -32.88
C GLN A 317 1.93 20.66 -33.01
N ALA A 318 2.67 20.02 -32.11
CA ALA A 318 2.78 18.57 -32.04
C ALA A 318 1.43 17.91 -31.74
N ARG A 319 0.66 18.46 -30.79
CA ARG A 319 -0.69 18.01 -30.47
C ARG A 319 -1.59 18.03 -31.71
N ARG A 320 -1.67 19.17 -32.42
CA ARG A 320 -2.49 19.29 -33.65
C ARG A 320 -2.05 18.35 -34.77
N ALA A 321 -0.75 18.13 -34.94
CA ALA A 321 -0.22 17.23 -35.96
C ALA A 321 -0.72 15.79 -35.73
N VAL A 322 -0.60 15.30 -34.50
CA VAL A 322 -1.10 13.96 -34.11
C VAL A 322 -2.63 13.90 -34.17
N TRP A 323 -3.31 14.95 -33.70
CA TRP A 323 -4.77 15.03 -33.74
C TRP A 323 -5.32 14.94 -35.17
N SER A 324 -4.72 15.67 -36.11
CA SER A 324 -5.09 15.63 -37.52
C SER A 324 -4.83 14.26 -38.13
N LEU A 325 -3.73 13.59 -37.78
CA LEU A 325 -3.47 12.22 -38.21
C LEU A 325 -4.55 11.25 -37.70
N LEU A 326 -4.89 11.31 -36.41
CA LEU A 326 -5.91 10.43 -35.81
C LEU A 326 -7.27 10.62 -36.49
N GLN A 327 -7.67 11.86 -36.79
CA GLN A 327 -8.89 12.15 -37.54
C GLN A 327 -8.84 11.64 -38.98
N ALA A 328 -7.68 11.74 -39.65
CA ALA A 328 -7.52 11.26 -41.03
C ALA A 328 -7.65 9.73 -41.16
N ILE A 329 -7.41 8.97 -40.09
CA ILE A 329 -7.67 7.52 -39.99
C ILE A 329 -9.01 7.20 -39.31
N ASP A 330 -9.94 8.16 -39.26
CA ASP A 330 -11.32 8.02 -38.74
C ASP A 330 -11.38 7.65 -37.24
N LEU A 331 -10.40 8.12 -36.47
CA LEU A 331 -10.41 8.10 -35.01
C LEU A 331 -10.78 9.46 -34.43
N ARG A 332 -11.31 9.43 -33.21
CA ARG A 332 -11.84 10.56 -32.45
C ARG A 332 -10.95 10.78 -31.23
N PRO A 333 -9.88 11.59 -31.38
CA PRO A 333 -9.05 11.97 -30.26
C PRO A 333 -9.85 12.73 -29.19
N ARG A 334 -9.54 12.46 -27.93
CA ARG A 334 -10.09 13.09 -26.72
C ARG A 334 -8.96 13.60 -25.85
N ASP A 335 -9.13 14.77 -25.27
CA ASP A 335 -8.20 15.32 -24.29
C ASP A 335 -8.70 15.13 -22.85
N TRP A 336 -7.85 15.54 -21.92
CA TRP A 336 -8.08 15.45 -20.48
C TRP A 336 -9.30 16.25 -20.00
N GLU A 337 -9.52 17.46 -20.52
CA GLU A 337 -10.61 18.32 -20.05
C GLU A 337 -11.98 17.72 -20.43
N GLU A 338 -12.08 17.10 -21.61
CA GLU A 338 -13.27 16.36 -22.03
C GLU A 338 -13.52 15.10 -21.17
N ALA A 339 -12.46 14.43 -20.71
CA ALA A 339 -12.57 13.27 -19.82
C ALA A 339 -13.00 13.65 -18.40
N VAL A 340 -12.49 14.76 -17.85
CA VAL A 340 -12.89 15.30 -16.54
C VAL A 340 -14.36 15.71 -16.52
N GLY A 341 -14.86 16.34 -17.60
CA GLY A 341 -16.25 16.80 -17.71
C GLY A 341 -17.31 15.68 -17.67
N ARG A 342 -16.90 14.41 -17.79
CA ARG A 342 -17.77 13.22 -17.69
C ARG A 342 -17.74 12.57 -16.30
N THR A 343 -16.93 13.08 -15.38
CA THR A 343 -16.94 12.60 -14.00
C THR A 343 -18.04 13.32 -13.21
N ASP A 344 -18.89 12.57 -12.49
CA ASP A 344 -19.90 13.12 -11.56
C ASP A 344 -19.27 13.76 -10.30
N ASN A 345 -17.97 14.08 -10.36
CA ASN A 345 -17.18 14.57 -9.25
C ASN A 345 -16.69 15.98 -9.58
N LEU A 346 -16.99 16.95 -8.70
CA LEU A 346 -16.62 18.36 -8.86
C LEU A 346 -15.12 18.61 -8.59
N SER A 347 -14.37 17.61 -8.10
CA SER A 347 -12.92 17.65 -7.86
C SER A 347 -12.31 16.24 -7.91
N PRO A 348 -12.22 15.61 -9.09
CA PRO A 348 -11.77 14.22 -9.21
C PRO A 348 -10.26 14.06 -8.99
N PHE A 349 -9.85 12.95 -8.38
CA PHE A 349 -8.45 12.56 -8.28
C PHE A 349 -7.92 12.14 -9.66
N LEU A 350 -6.66 12.46 -9.95
CA LEU A 350 -6.04 12.27 -11.27
C LEU A 350 -6.12 10.81 -11.75
N GLY A 351 -5.93 9.84 -10.85
CA GLY A 351 -6.05 8.41 -11.17
C GLY A 351 -7.47 7.96 -11.52
N ASP A 352 -8.49 8.57 -10.91
CA ASP A 352 -9.90 8.16 -11.08
C ASP A 352 -10.45 8.62 -12.44
N VAL A 353 -10.04 9.81 -12.91
CA VAL A 353 -10.39 10.30 -14.25
C VAL A 353 -9.75 9.42 -15.32
N VAL A 354 -8.49 9.03 -15.16
CA VAL A 354 -7.80 8.15 -16.12
C VAL A 354 -8.46 6.78 -16.15
N ALA A 355 -8.69 6.17 -15.00
CA ALA A 355 -9.34 4.86 -14.92
C ALA A 355 -10.74 4.87 -15.56
N LYS A 356 -11.54 5.92 -15.30
CA LYS A 356 -12.89 6.08 -15.86
C LYS A 356 -12.89 6.45 -17.34
N ALA A 357 -11.96 7.28 -17.80
CA ALA A 357 -11.81 7.60 -19.22
C ALA A 357 -11.55 6.34 -20.06
N PHE A 358 -10.81 5.38 -19.52
CA PHE A 358 -10.52 4.12 -20.20
C PHE A 358 -11.63 3.06 -20.12
N GLU A 359 -12.73 3.30 -19.39
CA GLU A 359 -13.91 2.46 -19.48
C GLU A 359 -14.56 2.58 -20.87
N ASP A 360 -14.51 3.77 -21.48
CA ASP A 360 -15.17 4.08 -22.77
C ASP A 360 -14.20 4.18 -23.97
N ILE A 361 -12.89 4.26 -23.74
CA ILE A 361 -11.87 4.58 -24.75
C ILE A 361 -11.06 3.35 -25.18
N GLN A 362 -10.85 3.19 -26.50
CA GLN A 362 -10.19 2.02 -27.07
C GLN A 362 -8.68 2.01 -26.88
N ALA A 363 -7.99 3.14 -27.00
CA ALA A 363 -6.54 3.23 -26.92
C ALA A 363 -6.04 4.57 -26.37
N ALA A 364 -4.78 4.62 -25.95
CA ALA A 364 -4.08 5.83 -25.53
C ALA A 364 -2.96 6.18 -26.51
N VAL A 365 -2.77 7.47 -26.78
CA VAL A 365 -1.64 8.01 -27.55
C VAL A 365 -0.95 9.06 -26.70
N ALA A 366 0.30 8.81 -26.32
CA ALA A 366 1.11 9.77 -25.57
C ALA A 366 2.10 10.48 -26.48
N ILE A 367 2.07 11.81 -26.44
CA ILE A 367 2.93 12.69 -27.24
C ILE A 367 4.00 13.28 -26.33
N LEU A 368 5.22 12.78 -26.48
CA LEU A 368 6.40 13.26 -25.78
C LEU A 368 7.10 14.31 -26.65
N THR A 369 7.19 15.52 -26.12
CA THR A 369 7.81 16.70 -26.76
C THR A 369 8.79 17.36 -25.80
N PRO A 370 9.84 18.04 -26.30
CA PRO A 370 10.85 18.72 -25.49
C PRO A 370 10.26 19.99 -24.87
N ASP A 371 9.48 19.85 -23.82
CA ASP A 371 8.72 20.94 -23.21
C ASP A 371 9.46 21.59 -22.02
N ASP A 372 10.14 20.78 -21.21
CA ASP A 372 10.88 21.22 -20.02
C ASP A 372 12.39 20.99 -20.20
N ALA A 373 13.21 21.87 -19.63
CA ALA A 373 14.66 21.70 -19.58
C ALA A 373 15.08 21.26 -18.16
N VAL A 374 15.76 20.13 -18.06
CA VAL A 374 16.08 19.46 -16.79
C VAL A 374 17.54 19.03 -16.75
N HIS A 375 18.11 18.89 -15.55
CA HIS A 375 19.40 18.24 -15.32
C HIS A 375 19.40 17.59 -13.93
N LEU A 376 20.26 16.61 -13.71
CA LEU A 376 20.44 16.00 -12.40
C LEU A 376 21.06 17.02 -11.46
N HIS A 377 20.58 17.05 -10.21
CA HIS A 377 21.15 17.92 -9.19
C HIS A 377 22.67 17.72 -9.09
N PRO A 378 23.50 18.79 -9.11
CA PRO A 378 24.96 18.66 -9.19
C PRO A 378 25.59 17.80 -8.09
N GLU A 379 25.04 17.83 -6.88
CA GLU A 379 25.55 17.02 -5.76
C GLU A 379 25.28 15.51 -5.91
N LEU A 380 24.42 15.12 -6.85
CA LEU A 380 24.11 13.72 -7.14
C LEU A 380 24.92 13.17 -8.32
N HIS A 381 25.81 13.97 -8.92
CA HIS A 381 26.66 13.52 -10.04
C HIS A 381 27.65 12.47 -9.58
N GLY A 382 27.61 11.28 -10.19
CA GLY A 382 28.64 10.27 -10.01
C GLY A 382 29.91 10.53 -10.83
N ASP A 383 30.96 9.75 -10.58
CA ASP A 383 32.25 9.85 -11.28
C ASP A 383 32.13 9.66 -12.81
N HIS A 384 31.10 8.93 -13.26
CA HIS A 384 30.87 8.58 -14.67
C HIS A 384 29.44 8.90 -15.11
N GLU A 385 28.97 10.10 -14.78
CA GLU A 385 27.62 10.54 -15.13
C GLU A 385 27.50 10.97 -16.62
N ASP A 386 26.37 10.65 -17.26
CA ASP A 386 26.13 10.96 -18.68
C ASP A 386 25.98 12.48 -18.92
N GLU A 387 26.33 12.96 -20.11
CA GLU A 387 26.30 14.41 -20.41
C GLU A 387 24.89 15.01 -20.28
N PHE A 388 23.82 14.24 -20.53
CA PHE A 388 22.44 14.71 -20.41
C PHE A 388 21.96 14.84 -18.95
N GLU A 389 22.69 14.26 -18.01
CA GLU A 389 22.45 14.41 -16.57
C GLU A 389 23.24 15.61 -16.00
N LYS A 390 24.41 15.90 -16.57
CA LYS A 390 25.26 17.02 -16.14
C LYS A 390 24.82 18.37 -16.67
N ARG A 391 24.28 18.43 -17.87
CA ARG A 391 23.84 19.66 -18.54
C ARG A 391 22.33 19.68 -18.69
N PRO A 392 21.71 20.88 -18.77
CA PRO A 392 20.32 20.99 -19.19
C PRO A 392 20.07 20.13 -20.43
N SER A 393 19.03 19.32 -20.37
CA SER A 393 18.55 18.45 -21.44
C SER A 393 17.04 18.53 -21.50
N MET A 394 16.47 18.37 -22.70
CA MET A 394 15.03 18.52 -22.90
C MET A 394 14.27 17.27 -22.46
N GLN A 395 13.13 17.44 -21.81
CA GLN A 395 12.24 16.38 -21.33
C GLN A 395 10.77 16.73 -21.63
N ALA A 396 9.92 15.71 -21.74
CA ALA A 396 8.48 15.90 -21.66
C ALA A 396 8.05 16.35 -20.25
N ARG A 397 6.95 17.10 -20.16
CA ARG A 397 6.49 17.61 -18.88
C ARG A 397 6.18 16.51 -17.87
N PRO A 398 6.39 16.74 -16.55
CA PRO A 398 6.08 15.76 -15.51
C PRO A 398 4.66 15.21 -15.55
N ASN A 399 3.65 16.04 -15.87
CA ASN A 399 2.27 15.58 -15.97
C ASN A 399 2.08 14.55 -17.10
N VAL A 400 2.70 14.79 -18.27
CA VAL A 400 2.67 13.88 -19.42
C VAL A 400 3.34 12.55 -19.07
N LEU A 401 4.47 12.58 -18.35
CA LEU A 401 5.17 11.38 -17.92
C LEU A 401 4.34 10.58 -16.90
N PHE A 402 3.68 11.26 -15.97
CA PHE A 402 2.82 10.62 -14.98
C PHE A 402 1.58 9.99 -15.63
N GLU A 403 0.90 10.71 -16.52
CA GLU A 403 -0.25 10.23 -17.30
C GLU A 403 0.12 9.03 -18.19
N LEU A 404 1.27 9.10 -18.86
CA LEU A 404 1.81 7.97 -19.60
C LEU A 404 2.06 6.77 -18.68
N GLY A 405 2.65 6.98 -17.50
CA GLY A 405 2.85 5.93 -16.50
C GLY A 405 1.55 5.21 -16.13
N MET A 406 0.49 5.97 -15.86
CA MET A 406 -0.84 5.41 -15.56
C MET A 406 -1.45 4.66 -16.76
N ALA A 407 -1.38 5.22 -17.97
CA ALA A 407 -1.87 4.55 -19.17
C ALA A 407 -1.12 3.23 -19.43
N LEU A 408 0.19 3.20 -19.18
CA LEU A 408 1.01 1.99 -19.33
C LEU A 408 0.76 0.96 -18.23
N ALA A 409 0.34 1.37 -17.03
CA ALA A 409 -0.02 0.49 -15.93
C ALA A 409 -1.39 -0.16 -16.15
N LEU A 410 -2.38 0.62 -16.62
CA LEU A 410 -3.75 0.14 -16.83
C LEU A 410 -3.92 -0.55 -18.19
N HIS A 411 -3.28 -0.05 -19.25
CA HIS A 411 -3.45 -0.51 -20.63
C HIS A 411 -2.13 -0.63 -21.39
N PRO A 412 -1.23 -1.52 -20.94
CA PRO A 412 0.10 -1.69 -21.55
C PRO A 412 0.05 -2.08 -23.04
N THR A 413 -0.98 -2.84 -23.47
CA THR A 413 -1.14 -3.33 -24.84
C THR A 413 -1.88 -2.36 -25.77
N ARG A 414 -2.52 -1.32 -25.23
CA ARG A 414 -3.34 -0.35 -25.98
C ARG A 414 -2.79 1.09 -25.89
N THR A 415 -1.52 1.24 -25.51
CA THR A 415 -0.87 2.55 -25.37
C THR A 415 0.24 2.72 -26.43
N VAL A 416 0.12 3.76 -27.26
CA VAL A 416 1.10 4.13 -28.28
C VAL A 416 1.89 5.35 -27.79
N ILE A 417 3.21 5.26 -27.83
CA ILE A 417 4.12 6.34 -27.41
C ILE A 417 4.75 6.97 -28.66
N ILE A 418 4.58 8.28 -28.78
CA ILE A 418 5.11 9.11 -29.86
C ILE A 418 6.12 10.09 -29.28
N GLU A 419 7.29 10.18 -29.90
CA GLU A 419 8.35 11.13 -29.56
C GLU A 419 8.54 12.10 -30.73
N ILE A 420 8.47 13.39 -30.48
CA ILE A 420 8.66 14.44 -31.48
C ILE A 420 9.74 15.40 -30.96
N GLY A 421 10.87 15.47 -31.66
CA GLY A 421 12.03 16.26 -31.24
C GLY A 421 13.10 15.42 -30.53
N SER A 422 14.07 16.09 -29.91
CA SER A 422 15.15 15.44 -29.19
C SER A 422 14.87 15.51 -27.68
N LEU A 423 14.72 14.34 -27.07
CA LEU A 423 14.49 14.19 -25.63
C LEU A 423 15.66 13.46 -24.99
N ARG A 424 15.96 13.79 -23.73
CA ARG A 424 16.86 12.98 -22.92
C ARG A 424 16.36 11.54 -22.83
N PRO A 425 17.25 10.53 -22.80
CA PRO A 425 16.86 9.17 -22.48
C PRO A 425 16.20 9.13 -21.09
N PHE A 426 15.10 8.39 -20.97
CA PHE A 426 14.46 8.09 -19.70
C PHE A 426 14.59 6.58 -19.44
N ALA A 427 15.23 6.22 -18.33
CA ALA A 427 15.78 4.88 -18.09
C ALA A 427 14.73 3.73 -18.07
N ASP A 428 13.44 4.03 -17.84
CA ASP A 428 12.40 3.00 -17.64
C ASP A 428 11.46 2.74 -18.85
N ILE A 429 11.71 3.35 -20.01
CA ILE A 429 11.03 2.97 -21.27
C ILE A 429 11.86 1.91 -22.04
N GLY A 430 13.03 1.53 -21.52
CA GLY A 430 13.96 0.55 -22.09
C GLY A 430 13.35 -0.83 -22.26
N GLY A 431 12.68 -1.06 -23.38
CA GLY A 431 11.95 -2.29 -23.70
C GLY A 431 10.62 -2.04 -24.40
N ARG A 432 10.07 -0.82 -24.32
CA ARG A 432 8.85 -0.43 -25.04
C ARG A 432 9.19 0.24 -26.36
N ASN A 433 8.37 -0.07 -27.37
CA ASN A 433 8.61 0.39 -28.74
C ASN A 433 8.08 1.82 -28.90
N VAL A 434 8.96 2.82 -29.02
CA VAL A 434 8.59 4.24 -29.20
C VAL A 434 8.63 4.62 -30.67
N ILE A 435 7.63 5.37 -31.15
CA ILE A 435 7.58 5.90 -32.52
C ILE A 435 8.15 7.31 -32.53
N ARG A 436 9.25 7.52 -33.25
CA ARG A 436 9.97 8.80 -33.27
C ARG A 436 9.77 9.55 -34.58
N PHE A 437 9.60 10.87 -34.47
CA PHE A 437 9.64 11.81 -35.58
C PHE A 437 10.91 12.68 -35.49
N ASP A 438 11.60 12.83 -36.62
CA ASP A 438 12.80 13.67 -36.76
C ASP A 438 12.60 14.84 -37.75
N GLY A 439 11.35 15.05 -38.20
CA GLY A 439 10.99 16.09 -39.15
C GLY A 439 11.27 15.78 -40.62
N THR A 440 11.87 14.62 -40.95
CA THR A 440 12.14 14.23 -42.34
C THR A 440 10.93 13.52 -42.97
N PRO A 441 10.60 13.78 -44.25
CA PRO A 441 9.44 13.14 -44.91
C PRO A 441 9.49 11.60 -44.88
N ALA A 442 10.66 11.00 -45.09
CA ALA A 442 10.82 9.54 -45.12
C ALA A 442 10.54 8.89 -43.76
N ARG A 443 11.00 9.50 -42.66
CA ARG A 443 10.75 8.99 -41.30
C ARG A 443 9.33 9.29 -40.85
N SER A 444 8.79 10.46 -41.18
CA SER A 444 7.39 10.80 -40.92
C SER A 444 6.45 9.81 -41.57
N LEU A 445 6.68 9.43 -42.84
CA LEU A 445 5.87 8.41 -43.52
C LEU A 445 5.91 7.05 -42.81
N ALA A 446 7.10 6.60 -42.40
CA ALA A 446 7.26 5.35 -41.68
C ALA A 446 6.62 5.38 -40.28
N ALA A 447 6.72 6.52 -39.57
CA ALA A 447 6.10 6.73 -38.27
C ALA A 447 4.57 6.73 -38.33
N ILE A 448 4.00 7.46 -39.31
CA ILE A 448 2.56 7.49 -39.59
C ILE A 448 1.99 6.08 -39.80
N ARG A 449 2.63 5.26 -40.64
CA ARG A 449 2.23 3.86 -40.87
C ARG A 449 2.26 3.02 -39.60
N LYS A 450 3.33 3.16 -38.80
CA LYS A 450 3.46 2.45 -37.52
C LYS A 450 2.40 2.87 -36.51
N ILE A 451 1.99 4.14 -36.49
CA ILE A 451 0.91 4.62 -35.61
C ILE A 451 -0.40 3.95 -36.00
N SER A 452 -0.76 3.99 -37.29
CA SER A 452 -2.00 3.36 -37.79
C SER A 452 -2.03 1.85 -37.49
N GLU A 453 -0.96 1.13 -37.83
CA GLU A 453 -0.82 -0.30 -37.59
C GLU A 453 -0.99 -0.64 -36.10
N ARG A 454 -0.35 0.11 -35.20
CA ARG A 454 -0.43 -0.16 -33.76
C ARG A 454 -1.78 0.17 -33.16
N LEU A 455 -2.42 1.23 -33.63
CA LEU A 455 -3.79 1.55 -33.20
C LEU A 455 -4.77 0.48 -33.70
N GLY A 456 -4.60 -0.02 -34.92
CA GLY A 456 -5.34 -1.18 -35.41
C GLY A 456 -5.12 -2.42 -34.54
N ASN A 457 -3.87 -2.75 -34.20
CA ASN A 457 -3.53 -3.85 -33.29
C ASN A 457 -4.05 -3.64 -31.86
N ALA A 458 -4.23 -2.38 -31.43
CA ALA A 458 -4.85 -2.01 -30.16
C ALA A 458 -6.39 -2.09 -30.20
N GLY A 459 -6.99 -2.51 -31.32
CA GLY A 459 -8.43 -2.67 -31.51
C GLY A 459 -9.14 -1.41 -32.01
N CYS A 460 -8.41 -0.37 -32.42
CA CYS A 460 -9.03 0.81 -33.02
C CYS A 460 -9.58 0.51 -34.43
N ALA A 461 -10.74 1.07 -34.76
CA ALA A 461 -11.36 0.98 -36.08
C ALA A 461 -10.71 1.96 -37.07
N VAL A 462 -9.42 1.77 -37.35
CA VAL A 462 -8.63 2.59 -38.27
C VAL A 462 -9.18 2.51 -39.70
N ASN A 463 -9.29 3.65 -40.37
CA ASN A 463 -9.70 3.75 -41.77
C ASN A 463 -8.54 4.19 -42.66
N GLU A 464 -7.98 3.24 -43.42
CA GLU A 464 -6.84 3.47 -44.32
C GLU A 464 -7.26 3.56 -45.80
N SER A 465 -8.56 3.68 -46.10
CA SER A 465 -9.08 3.65 -47.49
C SER A 465 -8.68 4.87 -48.35
N GLY A 466 -8.31 5.99 -47.71
CA GLY A 466 -7.80 7.20 -48.37
C GLY A 466 -6.28 7.30 -48.33
N THR A 467 -5.72 8.32 -48.98
CA THR A 467 -4.27 8.63 -48.94
C THR A 467 -3.92 9.85 -48.10
N ASP A 468 -4.92 10.61 -47.64
CA ASP A 468 -4.72 11.85 -46.88
C ASP A 468 -3.97 11.63 -45.55
N TRP A 469 -4.21 10.50 -44.87
CA TRP A 469 -3.52 10.16 -43.63
C TRP A 469 -2.01 9.93 -43.81
N LEU A 470 -1.53 9.70 -45.04
CA LEU A 470 -0.12 9.57 -45.39
C LEU A 470 0.58 10.92 -45.60
N ASP A 471 -0.12 12.06 -45.49
CA ASP A 471 0.48 13.38 -45.62
C ASP A 471 1.50 13.65 -44.50
N THR A 472 2.77 13.59 -44.90
CA THR A 472 3.93 13.79 -44.04
C THR A 472 4.14 15.24 -43.62
N THR A 473 3.53 16.21 -44.33
CA THR A 473 3.73 17.64 -44.05
C THR A 473 3.23 18.03 -42.66
N ARG A 474 2.25 17.28 -42.10
CA ARG A 474 1.78 17.40 -40.70
C ARG A 474 2.90 17.42 -39.66
N PHE A 475 3.99 16.69 -39.91
CA PHE A 475 5.11 16.55 -38.98
C PHE A 475 6.37 17.25 -39.49
N THR A 476 6.27 18.17 -40.42
CA THR A 476 7.39 18.98 -40.91
C THR A 476 7.44 20.35 -40.23
N GLY A 477 8.65 20.85 -39.94
CA GLY A 477 8.84 22.21 -39.46
C GLY A 477 8.34 22.52 -38.03
N LEU A 478 7.94 21.51 -37.25
CA LEU A 478 7.51 21.67 -35.86
C LEU A 478 8.62 22.29 -35.00
N ASP A 479 8.24 23.20 -34.10
CA ASP A 479 9.21 23.86 -33.22
C ASP A 479 9.86 22.91 -32.22
N ALA A 480 9.20 21.78 -31.91
CA ALA A 480 9.78 20.68 -31.14
C ALA A 480 11.15 20.21 -31.70
N TYR A 481 11.37 20.26 -33.02
CA TYR A 481 12.65 19.87 -33.62
C TYR A 481 13.79 20.86 -33.37
N LYS A 482 13.46 22.10 -32.99
CA LYS A 482 14.42 23.19 -32.75
C LYS A 482 14.66 23.44 -31.26
N ARG A 483 13.93 22.76 -30.38
CA ARG A 483 14.10 22.91 -28.93
C ARG A 483 15.28 22.06 -28.47
N HIS A 484 16.27 22.76 -27.95
CA HIS A 484 17.50 22.21 -27.40
C HIS A 484 17.80 22.99 -26.11
N ALA A 485 18.36 22.32 -25.11
CA ALA A 485 18.62 22.89 -23.79
C ALA A 485 20.00 23.55 -23.70
#